data_AF-A0A3D5MHN5-F1
#
_entry.id   AF-A0A3D5MHN5-F1
#
_cell.length_a   1.000
_cell.length_b   1.000
_cell.length_c   1.000
_cell.angle_alpha   90.00
_cell.angle_beta   90.00
_cell.angle_gamma   90.00
#
_symmetry.space_group_name_H-M   'P 1'
#
loop_
_entity.id
_entity.type
_entity.pdbx_description
1 polymer ?
#
loop_
_entity_poly.entity_id
_entity_poly.type
_entity_poly.pdbx_seq_one_letter_code
_entity_poly.pdbx_strand_id
1 'polypeptide(L)'
;MLTTKMNPRVFWGASAIAGGLLLLALMAPATSDLLFGRAQAWVIDTFGWFYVASVAGFLLFVTVLAVGPTGRLKLGPDDAEPDFPYVSWLAMLFAAGMGIGLMYFAVAEPVQHYIAPPEAEPGTFLAAREAMVITYTHWGVHAWAIYAVVGLSLAYFAHRKGLPLTMRSSLYPLLRQAGERLAGRRRRHLRHLRHPVRHRHLSGAGRGPDELRPELCVRPAQQRRHAGRPDRRRHGRRHPVGAVGRG
;
A
#
# COMPACT_ATOMS: atom_id res chain seq x y z
N MET A 1 -7.64 18.26 -19.25
CA MET A 1 -6.25 18.38 -18.76
C MET A 1 -6.22 17.95 -17.32
N LEU A 2 -5.62 16.77 -17.03
CA LEU A 2 -5.40 16.35 -15.65
C LEU A 2 -4.23 17.18 -15.11
N THR A 3 -4.53 18.17 -14.26
CA THR A 3 -3.50 18.93 -13.55
C THR A 3 -2.87 18.02 -12.51
N THR A 4 -1.80 17.32 -12.88
CA THR A 4 -1.03 16.48 -11.96
C THR A 4 -0.36 17.39 -10.93
N LYS A 5 -0.97 17.56 -9.75
CA LYS A 5 -0.38 18.31 -8.64
C LYS A 5 0.71 17.45 -7.99
N MET A 6 1.96 17.70 -8.37
CA MET A 6 3.14 17.19 -7.67
C MET A 6 3.13 17.67 -6.22
N ASN A 7 3.48 16.79 -5.27
CA ASN A 7 3.67 17.21 -3.88
C ASN A 7 5.09 17.77 -3.71
N PRO A 8 5.26 19.10 -3.59
CA PRO A 8 6.58 19.73 -3.62
C PRO A 8 7.46 19.30 -2.43
N ARG A 9 6.85 19.02 -1.27
CA ARG A 9 7.61 18.63 -0.07
C ARG A 9 8.30 17.28 -0.23
N VAL A 10 7.58 16.32 -0.83
CA VAL A 10 8.11 14.98 -1.07
C VAL A 10 9.15 15.00 -2.18
N PHE A 11 8.86 15.72 -3.28
CA PHE A 11 9.76 15.81 -4.42
C PHE A 11 11.11 16.45 -4.04
N TRP A 12 11.08 17.67 -3.52
CA TRP A 12 12.32 18.38 -3.19
C TRP A 12 13.11 17.71 -2.06
N GLY A 13 12.42 17.14 -1.07
CA GLY A 13 13.08 16.39 0.00
C GLY A 13 13.82 15.16 -0.54
N ALA A 14 13.15 14.35 -1.36
CA ALA A 14 13.76 13.16 -1.94
C ALA A 14 14.91 13.52 -2.91
N SER A 15 14.72 14.51 -3.78
CA SER A 15 15.74 14.96 -4.73
C SER A 15 16.97 15.54 -4.05
N ALA A 16 16.80 16.30 -2.96
CA ALA A 16 17.92 16.84 -2.21
C ALA A 16 18.76 15.74 -1.55
N ILE A 17 18.11 14.73 -0.96
CA ILE A 17 18.80 13.58 -0.36
C ILE A 17 19.54 12.79 -1.43
N ALA A 18 18.86 12.43 -2.53
CA ALA A 18 19.47 11.68 -3.62
C ALA A 18 20.64 12.44 -4.27
N GLY A 19 20.45 13.73 -4.55
CA GLY A 19 21.49 14.59 -5.11
C GLY A 19 22.68 14.77 -4.16
N GLY A 20 22.44 14.90 -2.85
CA GLY A 20 23.51 14.99 -1.85
C GLY A 20 24.35 13.72 -1.76
N LEU A 21 23.72 12.55 -1.74
CA LEU A 21 24.41 11.26 -1.75
C LEU A 21 25.23 11.06 -3.04
N LEU A 22 24.66 11.44 -4.19
CA LEU A 22 25.36 11.38 -5.48
C LEU A 22 26.57 12.32 -5.49
N LEU A 23 26.43 13.55 -5.00
CA LEU A 23 27.52 14.52 -4.95
C LEU A 23 28.65 14.06 -4.03
N LEU A 24 28.31 13.48 -2.87
CA LEU A 24 29.29 12.88 -1.97
C LEU A 24 30.07 11.75 -2.66
N ALA A 25 29.37 10.84 -3.34
CA ALA A 25 29.97 9.72 -4.05
C ALA A 25 30.91 10.18 -5.18
N LEU A 26 30.56 11.24 -5.90
CA LEU A 26 31.37 11.79 -7.00
C LEU A 26 32.60 12.57 -6.50
N MET A 27 32.45 13.34 -5.42
CA MET A 27 33.51 14.22 -4.90
C MET A 27 34.50 13.50 -3.99
N ALA A 28 34.06 12.47 -3.25
CA ALA A 28 34.92 11.70 -2.36
C ALA A 28 34.62 10.19 -2.45
N PRO A 29 35.04 9.51 -3.54
CA PRO A 29 34.71 8.10 -3.77
C PRO A 29 35.22 7.17 -2.65
N ALA A 30 36.48 7.32 -2.23
CA ALA A 30 37.08 6.47 -1.20
C ALA A 30 36.39 6.62 0.17
N THR A 31 36.05 7.85 0.55
CA THR A 31 35.32 8.12 1.79
C THR A 31 33.90 7.56 1.72
N SER A 32 33.25 7.68 0.57
CA SER A 32 31.89 7.17 0.34
C SER A 32 31.84 5.65 0.43
N ASP A 33 32.80 4.96 -0.19
CA ASP A 33 32.93 3.50 -0.13
C ASP A 33 33.11 3.03 1.32
N LEU A 34 33.99 3.68 2.08
CA LEU A 34 34.20 3.37 3.50
C LEU A 34 32.93 3.59 4.33
N LEU A 35 32.25 4.72 4.15
CA LEU A 35 31.05 5.07 4.91
C LEU A 35 29.88 4.13 4.59
N PHE A 36 29.63 3.89 3.30
CA PHE A 36 28.55 3.01 2.86
C PHE A 36 28.82 1.56 3.22
N GLY A 37 30.06 1.09 3.08
CA GLY A 37 30.47 -0.25 3.50
C GLY A 37 30.28 -0.47 5.01
N ARG A 38 30.69 0.51 5.84
CA ARG A 38 30.46 0.46 7.30
C ARG A 38 28.98 0.46 7.66
N ALA A 39 28.18 1.32 7.00
CA ALA A 39 26.75 1.38 7.22
C ALA A 39 26.06 0.05 6.82
N GLN A 40 26.42 -0.51 5.66
CA GLN A 40 25.92 -1.80 5.21
C GLN A 40 26.27 -2.92 6.20
N ALA A 41 27.54 -3.01 6.61
CA ALA A 41 27.99 -4.02 7.57
C ALA A 41 27.22 -3.92 8.90
N TRP A 42 27.04 -2.70 9.41
CA TRP A 42 26.27 -2.46 10.63
C TRP A 42 24.79 -2.89 10.49
N VAL A 43 24.16 -2.59 9.35
CA VAL A 43 22.77 -3.02 9.08
C VAL A 43 22.67 -4.55 9.03
N ILE A 44 23.60 -5.22 8.36
CA ILE A 44 23.59 -6.69 8.25
C ILE A 44 23.82 -7.33 9.62
N ASP A 45 24.80 -6.85 10.39
CA ASP A 45 25.13 -7.40 11.70
C ASP A 45 24.00 -7.19 12.72
N THR A 46 23.36 -6.01 12.71
CA THR A 46 22.31 -5.66 13.68
C THR A 46 20.92 -6.18 13.29
N PHE A 47 20.58 -6.11 11.99
CA PHE A 47 19.22 -6.37 11.49
C PHE A 47 19.12 -7.58 10.55
N GLY A 48 20.19 -8.34 10.32
CA GLY A 48 20.18 -9.51 9.43
C GLY A 48 19.10 -10.54 9.82
N TRP A 49 18.97 -10.82 11.12
CA TRP A 49 17.91 -11.71 11.62
C TRP A 49 16.50 -11.17 11.32
N PHE A 50 16.31 -9.85 11.43
CA PHE A 50 15.03 -9.20 11.17
C PHE A 50 14.68 -9.24 9.68
N TYR A 51 15.67 -9.08 8.80
CA TYR A 51 15.49 -9.25 7.36
C TYR A 51 14.99 -10.66 7.02
N VAL A 52 15.70 -11.70 7.49
CA VAL A 52 15.32 -13.10 7.21
C VAL A 52 13.95 -13.43 7.81
N ALA A 53 13.69 -13.03 9.06
CA ALA A 53 12.42 -13.24 9.73
C ALA A 53 11.26 -12.51 9.03
N SER A 54 11.49 -11.31 8.51
CA SER A 54 10.47 -10.54 7.78
C SER A 54 10.09 -11.22 6.48
N VAL A 55 11.05 -11.70 5.69
CA VAL A 55 10.78 -12.41 4.43
C VAL A 55 10.01 -13.71 4.70
N ALA A 56 10.42 -14.50 5.69
CA ALA A 56 9.70 -15.69 6.10
C ALA A 56 8.26 -15.36 6.57
N GLY A 57 8.11 -14.29 7.35
CA GLY A 57 6.82 -13.79 7.82
C GLY A 57 5.91 -13.34 6.68
N PHE A 58 6.44 -12.65 5.67
CA PHE A 58 5.68 -12.25 4.48
C PHE A 58 5.23 -13.46 3.67
N LEU A 59 6.12 -14.43 3.45
CA LEU A 59 5.77 -15.66 2.74
C LEU A 59 4.66 -16.43 3.46
N LEU A 60 4.79 -16.60 4.77
CA LEU A 60 3.74 -17.23 5.59
C LEU A 60 2.43 -16.44 5.50
N PHE A 61 2.49 -15.11 5.65
CA PHE A 61 1.33 -14.25 5.62
C PHE A 61 0.57 -14.35 4.29
N VAL A 62 1.24 -14.23 3.14
CA VAL A 62 0.58 -14.34 1.84
C VAL A 62 0.04 -15.75 1.59
N THR A 63 0.73 -16.78 2.07
CA THR A 63 0.27 -18.18 1.97
C THR A 63 -1.01 -18.38 2.77
N VAL A 64 -1.07 -17.87 4.01
CA VAL A 64 -2.27 -17.91 4.86
C VAL A 64 -3.41 -17.14 4.20
N LEU A 65 -3.15 -15.98 3.61
CA LEU A 65 -4.18 -15.22 2.91
C LEU A 65 -4.71 -15.94 1.67
N ALA A 66 -3.83 -16.62 0.91
CA ALA A 66 -4.16 -17.32 -0.30
C ALA A 66 -4.99 -18.59 -0.04
N VAL A 67 -4.61 -19.39 0.97
CA VAL A 67 -5.31 -20.64 1.33
C VAL A 67 -6.52 -20.39 2.23
N GLY A 68 -6.50 -19.30 3.01
CA GLY A 68 -7.56 -18.94 3.93
C GLY A 68 -8.84 -18.41 3.26
N PRO A 69 -9.88 -18.10 4.05
CA PRO A 69 -11.16 -17.58 3.53
C PRO A 69 -11.01 -16.30 2.70
N THR A 70 -9.97 -15.51 2.98
CA THR A 70 -9.65 -14.27 2.28
C THR A 70 -9.19 -14.48 0.83
N GLY A 71 -8.70 -15.67 0.47
CA GLY A 71 -8.21 -15.95 -0.89
C GLY A 71 -9.32 -15.94 -1.94
N ARG A 72 -10.58 -16.11 -1.51
CA ARG A 72 -11.76 -16.04 -2.39
C ARG A 72 -12.27 -14.60 -2.60
N LEU A 73 -11.69 -13.62 -1.90
CA LEU A 73 -12.13 -12.23 -1.97
C LEU A 73 -11.65 -11.59 -3.28
N LYS A 74 -12.60 -11.09 -4.08
CA LYS A 74 -12.30 -10.31 -5.27
C LYS A 74 -11.72 -8.94 -4.92
N LEU A 75 -10.65 -8.55 -5.61
CA LEU A 75 -10.00 -7.23 -5.49
C LEU A 75 -10.76 -6.17 -6.31
N GLY A 76 -11.99 -5.90 -5.90
CA GLY A 76 -12.94 -5.02 -6.58
C GLY A 76 -14.34 -5.26 -6.01
N PRO A 77 -15.40 -4.69 -6.60
CA PRO A 77 -16.78 -5.06 -6.29
C PRO A 77 -17.05 -6.58 -6.36
N ASP A 78 -18.11 -7.07 -5.71
CA ASP A 78 -18.40 -8.52 -5.65
C ASP A 78 -18.75 -9.13 -7.02
N ASP A 79 -19.31 -8.30 -7.90
CA ASP A 79 -19.65 -8.58 -9.29
C ASP A 79 -18.50 -8.29 -10.26
N ALA A 80 -17.33 -7.86 -9.79
CA ALA A 80 -16.20 -7.58 -10.66
C ALA A 80 -15.69 -8.83 -11.39
N GLU A 81 -15.30 -8.64 -12.65
CA GLU A 81 -14.60 -9.61 -13.49
C GLU A 81 -13.19 -9.10 -13.82
N PRO A 82 -12.21 -9.98 -14.11
CA PRO A 82 -10.87 -9.55 -14.48
C PRO A 82 -10.86 -8.74 -15.79
N ASP A 83 -10.21 -7.57 -15.77
CA ASP A 83 -10.06 -6.72 -16.96
C ASP A 83 -9.20 -7.37 -18.06
N PHE A 84 -8.32 -8.29 -17.70
CA PHE A 84 -7.39 -8.96 -18.60
C PHE A 84 -7.55 -10.48 -18.55
N PRO A 85 -7.47 -11.17 -19.71
CA PRO A 85 -7.39 -12.63 -19.73
C PRO A 85 -6.20 -13.14 -18.92
N TYR A 86 -6.33 -14.34 -18.35
CA TYR A 86 -5.32 -14.91 -17.46
C TYR A 86 -3.91 -14.96 -18.07
N VAL A 87 -3.80 -15.37 -19.33
CA VAL A 87 -2.50 -15.45 -20.03
C VAL A 87 -1.87 -14.06 -20.20
N SER A 88 -2.67 -13.06 -20.55
CA SER A 88 -2.19 -11.67 -20.67
C SER A 88 -1.78 -11.10 -19.32
N TRP A 89 -2.56 -11.36 -18.26
CA TRP A 89 -2.20 -10.99 -16.89
C TRP A 89 -0.87 -11.62 -16.44
N LEU A 90 -0.70 -12.92 -16.70
CA LEU A 90 0.54 -13.63 -16.38
C LEU A 90 1.72 -13.04 -17.15
N ALA A 91 1.55 -12.75 -18.44
CA ALA A 91 2.60 -12.14 -19.25
C ALA A 91 3.01 -10.75 -18.72
N MET A 92 2.05 -9.93 -18.29
CA MET A 92 2.33 -8.63 -17.66
C MET A 92 3.10 -8.77 -16.34
N LEU A 93 2.81 -9.80 -15.54
CA LEU A 93 3.53 -10.07 -14.29
C LEU A 93 5.03 -10.35 -14.55
N PHE A 94 5.33 -11.18 -15.55
CA PHE A 94 6.71 -11.48 -15.93
C PHE A 94 7.40 -10.28 -16.60
N ALA A 95 6.70 -9.56 -17.47
CA ALA A 95 7.25 -8.38 -18.15
C ALA A 95 7.58 -7.24 -17.17
N ALA A 96 6.79 -7.06 -16.11
CA ALA A 96 7.04 -6.05 -15.08
C ALA A 96 8.08 -6.48 -14.04
N GLY A 97 8.14 -7.78 -13.71
CA GLY A 97 8.96 -8.30 -12.60
C GLY A 97 10.35 -8.80 -13.00
N MET A 98 10.52 -9.38 -14.20
CA MET A 98 11.78 -9.99 -14.63
C MET A 98 12.65 -8.95 -15.34
N GLY A 99 13.38 -8.15 -14.55
CA GLY A 99 14.23 -7.07 -15.05
C GLY A 99 15.65 -7.52 -15.45
N ILE A 100 16.53 -6.51 -15.60
CA ILE A 100 17.97 -6.67 -15.88
C ILE A 100 18.69 -7.56 -14.84
N GLY A 101 18.16 -7.62 -13.62
CA GLY A 101 18.72 -8.45 -12.55
C GLY A 101 18.85 -9.92 -12.95
N LEU A 102 17.85 -10.50 -13.63
CA LEU A 102 17.96 -11.88 -14.10
C LEU A 102 18.93 -12.04 -15.27
N MET A 103 19.04 -11.06 -16.16
CA MET A 103 20.04 -11.15 -17.25
C MET A 103 21.47 -11.26 -16.72
N TYR A 104 21.76 -10.65 -15.57
CA TYR A 104 23.08 -10.70 -14.96
C TYR A 104 23.21 -11.84 -13.94
N PHE A 105 22.34 -11.85 -12.92
CA PHE A 105 22.45 -12.75 -11.78
C PHE A 105 21.93 -14.16 -12.04
N ALA A 106 21.18 -14.43 -13.11
CA ALA A 106 20.79 -15.81 -13.43
C ALA A 106 21.99 -16.72 -13.72
N VAL A 107 23.12 -16.15 -14.14
CA VAL A 107 24.37 -16.90 -14.32
C VAL A 107 25.38 -16.55 -13.23
N ALA A 108 25.54 -15.25 -12.91
CA ALA A 108 26.58 -14.82 -11.99
C ALA A 108 26.41 -15.41 -10.59
N GLU A 109 25.20 -15.41 -10.04
CA GLU A 109 24.96 -15.80 -8.65
C GLU A 109 25.15 -17.30 -8.40
N PRO A 110 24.60 -18.23 -9.22
CA PRO A 110 24.91 -19.65 -9.08
C PRO A 110 26.41 -19.96 -9.20
N VAL A 111 27.10 -19.30 -10.14
CA VAL A 111 28.54 -19.49 -10.33
C VAL A 111 29.34 -18.98 -9.13
N GLN A 112 28.97 -17.81 -8.59
CA GLN A 112 29.59 -17.25 -7.40
C GLN A 112 29.43 -18.17 -6.19
N HIS A 113 28.21 -18.67 -5.95
CA HIS A 113 27.95 -19.60 -4.84
C HIS A 113 28.52 -21.01 -5.07
N TYR A 114 28.83 -21.39 -6.31
CA TYR A 114 29.51 -22.65 -6.60
C TYR A 114 31.02 -22.59 -6.32
N ILE A 115 31.64 -21.44 -6.59
CA ILE A 115 33.08 -21.20 -6.37
C ILE A 115 33.36 -20.88 -4.90
N ALA A 116 32.44 -20.19 -4.23
CA ALA A 116 32.55 -19.84 -2.81
C ALA A 116 31.23 -20.13 -2.06
N PRO A 117 30.85 -21.41 -1.93
CA PRO A 117 29.71 -21.82 -1.12
C PRO A 117 29.92 -21.49 0.37
N PRO A 118 28.87 -21.12 1.11
CA PRO A 118 28.93 -20.92 2.55
C PRO A 118 29.33 -22.15 3.37
N GLU A 119 28.80 -23.34 3.05
CA GLU A 119 29.00 -24.54 3.85
C GLU A 119 29.73 -25.68 3.13
N ALA A 120 29.43 -25.92 1.84
CA ALA A 120 30.03 -27.01 1.07
C ALA A 120 31.48 -26.75 0.64
N GLU A 121 32.19 -27.80 0.21
CA GLU A 121 33.50 -27.65 -0.40
C GLU A 121 33.35 -27.13 -1.86
N PRO A 122 34.08 -26.06 -2.24
CA PRO A 122 34.04 -25.49 -3.59
C PRO A 122 34.27 -26.52 -4.70
N GLY A 123 33.58 -26.36 -5.84
CA GLY A 123 33.81 -27.22 -7.01
C GLY A 123 33.24 -28.65 -6.90
N THR A 124 32.52 -28.98 -5.82
CA THR A 124 31.89 -30.28 -5.61
C THR A 124 30.42 -30.29 -6.05
N PHE A 125 29.85 -31.49 -6.24
CA PHE A 125 28.41 -31.62 -6.48
C PHE A 125 27.55 -31.02 -5.37
N LEU A 126 28.01 -31.09 -4.11
CA LEU A 126 27.31 -30.48 -2.98
C LEU A 126 27.30 -28.95 -3.08
N ALA A 127 28.41 -28.33 -3.49
CA ALA A 127 28.44 -26.89 -3.76
C ALA A 127 27.48 -26.48 -4.89
N ALA A 128 27.36 -27.28 -5.95
CA ALA A 128 26.42 -27.00 -7.03
C ALA A 128 24.96 -27.02 -6.53
N ARG A 129 24.63 -27.98 -5.65
CA ARG A 129 23.30 -28.05 -5.04
C ARG A 129 23.05 -26.86 -4.11
N GLU A 130 24.00 -26.51 -3.24
CA GLU A 130 23.88 -25.38 -2.33
C GLU A 130 23.71 -24.05 -3.08
N ALA A 131 24.53 -23.82 -4.11
CA ALA A 131 24.45 -22.64 -4.96
C ALA A 131 23.05 -22.43 -5.58
N MET A 132 22.45 -23.52 -6.07
CA MET A 132 21.09 -23.46 -6.61
C MET A 132 20.05 -23.20 -5.52
N VAL A 133 20.21 -23.78 -4.32
CA VAL A 133 19.31 -23.52 -3.18
C VAL A 133 19.32 -22.03 -2.79
N ILE A 134 20.50 -21.43 -2.71
CA ILE A 134 20.65 -20.00 -2.40
C ILE A 134 20.00 -19.14 -3.50
N THR A 135 20.32 -19.43 -4.77
CA THR A 135 19.76 -18.69 -5.91
C THR A 135 18.23 -18.77 -5.94
N TYR A 136 17.64 -19.95 -5.73
CA TYR A 136 16.19 -20.10 -5.65
C TYR A 136 15.59 -19.42 -4.43
N THR A 137 16.34 -19.28 -3.34
CA THR A 137 15.87 -18.52 -2.18
C THR A 137 15.78 -17.03 -2.52
N HIS A 138 16.74 -16.47 -3.26
CA HIS A 138 16.72 -15.06 -3.66
C HIS A 138 15.73 -14.73 -4.78
N TRP A 139 15.59 -15.60 -5.79
CA TRP A 139 14.77 -15.32 -6.98
C TRP A 139 13.46 -16.09 -7.04
N GLY A 140 13.23 -17.01 -6.11
CA GLY A 140 12.02 -17.80 -6.01
C GLY A 140 10.92 -17.11 -5.21
N VAL A 141 10.07 -17.92 -4.58
CA VAL A 141 8.84 -17.48 -3.92
C VAL A 141 9.03 -16.42 -2.83
N HIS A 142 10.21 -16.35 -2.21
CA HIS A 142 10.52 -15.40 -1.16
C HIS A 142 10.49 -13.94 -1.65
N ALA A 143 11.10 -13.65 -2.81
CA ALA A 143 11.04 -12.32 -3.40
C ALA A 143 9.62 -11.96 -3.84
N TRP A 144 8.92 -12.89 -4.49
CA TRP A 144 7.55 -12.70 -4.93
C TRP A 144 6.57 -12.48 -3.76
N ALA A 145 6.82 -13.07 -2.60
CA ALA A 145 6.00 -12.83 -1.41
C ALA A 145 6.02 -11.36 -0.98
N ILE A 146 7.17 -10.69 -1.03
CA ILE A 146 7.30 -9.27 -0.69
C ILE A 146 6.46 -8.44 -1.66
N TYR A 147 6.57 -8.71 -2.96
CA TYR A 147 5.77 -8.04 -3.99
C TYR A 147 4.27 -8.29 -3.81
N ALA A 148 3.89 -9.53 -3.47
CA ALA A 148 2.50 -9.88 -3.20
C ALA A 148 1.94 -9.11 -2.00
N VAL A 149 2.68 -8.95 -0.90
CA VAL A 149 2.24 -8.15 0.26
C VAL A 149 1.98 -6.69 -0.15
N VAL A 150 2.95 -6.07 -0.82
CA VAL A 150 2.84 -4.65 -1.21
C VAL A 150 1.73 -4.48 -2.25
N GLY A 151 1.73 -5.31 -3.30
CA GLY A 151 0.74 -5.29 -4.36
C GLY A 151 -0.67 -5.54 -3.86
N LEU A 152 -0.88 -6.51 -2.98
CA LEU A 152 -2.18 -6.79 -2.37
C LEU A 152 -2.65 -5.64 -1.49
N SER A 153 -1.75 -5.02 -0.72
CA SER A 153 -2.11 -3.85 0.09
C SER A 153 -2.62 -2.71 -0.80
N LEU A 154 -1.90 -2.36 -1.87
CA LEU A 154 -2.31 -1.29 -2.78
C LEU A 154 -3.60 -1.66 -3.53
N ALA A 155 -3.69 -2.88 -4.05
CA ALA A 155 -4.84 -3.34 -4.81
C ALA A 155 -6.12 -3.35 -3.97
N TYR A 156 -6.04 -3.84 -2.72
CA TYR A 156 -7.18 -3.85 -1.82
C TYR A 156 -7.70 -2.44 -1.53
N PHE A 157 -6.82 -1.51 -1.13
CA PHE A 157 -7.27 -0.16 -0.80
C PHE A 157 -7.69 0.66 -2.02
N ALA A 158 -7.05 0.46 -3.18
CA ALA A 158 -7.42 1.14 -4.40
C ALA A 158 -8.73 0.60 -4.98
N HIS A 159 -8.83 -0.69 -5.22
CA HIS A 159 -9.94 -1.28 -5.97
C HIS A 159 -11.12 -1.69 -5.10
N ARG A 160 -10.91 -2.14 -3.85
CA ARG A 160 -12.00 -2.53 -2.94
C ARG A 160 -12.48 -1.38 -2.05
N LYS A 161 -11.60 -0.45 -1.67
CA LYS A 161 -11.93 0.69 -0.79
C LYS A 161 -12.02 2.04 -1.52
N GLY A 162 -11.71 2.10 -2.81
CA GLY A 162 -11.81 3.33 -3.59
C GLY A 162 -10.84 4.44 -3.15
N LEU A 163 -9.74 4.08 -2.48
CA LEU A 163 -8.74 5.06 -2.04
C LEU A 163 -7.72 5.33 -3.17
N PRO A 164 -7.02 6.48 -3.14
CA PRO A 164 -5.96 6.76 -4.11
C PRO A 164 -4.88 5.68 -4.10
N LEU A 165 -4.34 5.31 -5.27
CA LEU A 165 -3.27 4.32 -5.42
C LEU A 165 -1.92 4.89 -4.92
N THR A 166 -1.80 5.02 -3.60
CA THR A 166 -0.62 5.56 -2.93
C THR A 166 -0.29 4.70 -1.71
N MET A 167 0.99 4.54 -1.38
CA MET A 167 1.44 3.80 -0.19
C MET A 167 0.85 4.36 1.11
N ARG A 168 0.52 5.67 1.15
CA ARG A 168 -0.14 6.28 2.30
C ARG A 168 -1.55 5.70 2.53
N SER A 169 -2.26 5.35 1.46
CA SER A 169 -3.63 4.83 1.55
C SER A 169 -3.67 3.47 2.26
N SER A 170 -2.67 2.61 2.06
CA SER A 170 -2.59 1.33 2.76
C SER A 170 -2.31 1.47 4.26
N LEU A 171 -1.65 2.56 4.66
CA LEU A 171 -1.38 2.90 6.06
C LEU A 171 -2.53 3.65 6.75
N TYR A 172 -3.55 4.09 5.99
CA TYR A 172 -4.65 4.90 6.51
C TYR A 172 -5.35 4.28 7.75
N PRO A 173 -5.67 2.97 7.78
CA PRO A 173 -6.32 2.38 8.96
C PRO A 173 -5.47 2.45 10.23
N LEU A 174 -4.16 2.23 10.11
CA LEU A 174 -3.23 2.28 11.23
C LEU A 174 -3.05 3.71 11.75
N LEU A 175 -2.89 4.68 10.83
CA LEU A 175 -2.73 6.09 11.18
C LEU A 175 -3.99 6.67 11.84
N ARG A 176 -5.18 6.30 11.36
CA ARG A 176 -6.45 6.72 11.99
C ARG A 176 -6.57 6.15 13.40
N GLN A 177 -6.30 4.86 13.58
CA GLN A 177 -6.39 4.22 14.88
C GLN A 177 -5.37 4.79 15.87
N ALA A 178 -4.16 5.10 15.44
CA ALA A 178 -3.16 5.77 16.26
C ALA A 178 -3.63 7.17 16.70
N GLY A 179 -4.16 7.97 15.77
CA GLY A 179 -4.70 9.30 16.05
C GLY A 179 -5.86 9.28 17.05
N GLU A 180 -6.79 8.33 16.90
CA GLU A 180 -7.92 8.13 17.83
C GLU A 180 -7.44 7.72 19.24
N ARG A 181 -6.42 6.85 19.33
CA ARG A 181 -5.83 6.46 20.63
C ARG A 181 -5.16 7.65 21.33
N LEU A 182 -4.41 8.48 20.61
CA LEU A 182 -3.79 9.70 21.14
C LEU A 182 -4.83 10.74 21.58
N ALA A 183 -5.87 10.96 20.77
CA ALA A 183 -6.99 11.84 21.11
C ALA A 183 -7.76 11.33 22.35
N GLY A 184 -7.98 10.02 22.46
CA GLY A 184 -8.60 9.38 23.62
C GLY A 184 -7.78 9.52 24.90
N ARG A 185 -6.44 9.37 24.80
CA ARG A 185 -5.51 9.57 25.94
C ARG A 185 -5.51 11.02 26.42
N ARG A 186 -5.51 11.98 25.49
CA ARG A 186 -5.57 13.42 25.80
C ARG A 186 -6.92 13.81 26.43
N ARG A 187 -8.03 13.24 25.94
CA ARG A 187 -9.36 13.44 26.54
C ARG A 187 -9.47 12.86 27.95
N ARG A 188 -8.88 11.69 28.23
CA ARG A 188 -8.85 11.11 29.60
C ARG A 188 -8.02 11.97 30.56
N HIS A 189 -6.87 12.47 30.12
CA HIS A 189 -6.01 13.31 30.94
C HIS A 189 -6.65 14.67 31.27
N LEU A 190 -7.31 15.29 30.29
CA LEU A 190 -8.06 16.55 30.49
C LEU A 190 -9.34 16.38 31.33
N ARG A 191 -9.87 15.16 31.45
CA ARG A 191 -11.06 14.87 32.27
C ARG A 191 -10.76 14.96 33.77
N HIS A 192 -9.51 14.69 34.19
CA HIS A 192 -9.06 14.86 35.57
C HIS A 192 -8.83 16.33 35.95
N LEU A 193 -8.65 17.22 34.97
CA LEU A 193 -8.44 18.65 35.19
C LEU A 193 -9.73 19.47 35.16
N ARG A 194 -10.87 18.85 34.83
CA ARG A 194 -12.19 19.50 34.92
C ARG A 194 -12.78 19.28 36.31
N HIS A 195 -12.57 20.24 37.21
CA HIS A 195 -13.39 20.35 38.41
C HIS A 195 -14.86 20.56 38.02
N PRO A 196 -15.81 19.86 38.67
CA PRO A 196 -17.22 20.15 38.48
C PRO A 196 -17.52 21.52 39.09
N VAL A 197 -17.75 22.53 38.25
CA VAL A 197 -18.33 23.80 38.71
C VAL A 197 -19.76 23.49 39.18
N ARG A 198 -19.93 23.44 40.49
CA ARG A 198 -21.21 23.20 41.15
C ARG A 198 -22.05 24.47 41.00
N HIS A 199 -22.95 24.49 40.01
CA HIS A 199 -23.96 25.55 39.93
C HIS A 199 -24.87 25.44 41.16
N ARG A 200 -24.70 26.38 42.09
CA ARG A 200 -25.49 26.51 43.30
C ARG A 200 -26.87 27.04 42.86
N HIS A 201 -27.88 26.18 42.90
CA HIS A 201 -29.28 26.59 42.74
C HIS A 201 -29.62 27.61 43.83
N LEU A 202 -29.81 28.87 43.43
CA LEU A 202 -30.44 29.89 44.27
C LEU A 202 -31.95 29.64 44.19
N SER A 203 -32.50 29.07 45.27
CA SER A 203 -33.93 28.98 45.51
C SER A 203 -34.39 30.35 46.02
N GLY A 204 -35.23 31.03 45.23
CA GLY A 204 -35.86 32.30 45.58
C GLY A 204 -37.31 32.25 45.12
N ALA A 205 -38.21 32.14 46.09
CA ALA A 205 -39.66 32.08 45.91
C ALA A 205 -40.25 33.44 45.49
N GLY A 206 -41.29 33.41 44.64
CA GLY A 206 -42.13 34.58 44.32
C GLY A 206 -43.36 34.16 43.52
N ARG A 207 -44.55 34.36 44.11
CA ARG A 207 -45.91 34.06 43.61
C ARG A 207 -46.35 34.94 42.42
N GLY A 208 -47.29 34.43 41.62
CA GLY A 208 -48.26 35.22 40.84
C GLY A 208 -48.90 34.43 39.70
N PRO A 209 -50.25 34.36 39.58
CA PRO A 209 -50.95 33.53 38.59
C PRO A 209 -51.26 34.30 37.30
N ASP A 210 -51.77 33.54 36.33
CA ASP A 210 -52.49 33.93 35.11
C ASP A 210 -51.70 34.24 33.83
N GLU A 211 -52.23 33.58 32.80
CA GLU A 211 -52.38 34.03 31.43
C GLU A 211 -51.36 33.71 30.33
N LEU A 212 -51.97 33.35 29.20
CA LEU A 212 -51.46 33.17 27.83
C LEU A 212 -50.65 31.91 27.49
N ARG A 213 -51.39 30.90 27.04
CA ARG A 213 -51.01 30.10 25.87
C ARG A 213 -50.86 31.03 24.64
N PRO A 214 -49.92 30.72 23.74
CA PRO A 214 -50.37 30.50 22.38
C PRO A 214 -49.79 29.23 21.77
N GLU A 215 -50.58 28.67 20.87
CA GLU A 215 -50.22 27.60 19.96
C GLU A 215 -48.93 27.90 19.20
N LEU A 216 -48.07 26.88 19.05
CA LEU A 216 -47.25 26.77 17.86
C LEU A 216 -47.28 25.33 17.35
N CYS A 217 -48.27 25.10 16.50
CA CYS A 217 -48.36 23.99 15.59
C CYS A 217 -47.27 24.14 14.52
N VAL A 218 -46.25 23.27 14.53
CA VAL A 218 -45.36 23.09 13.37
C VAL A 218 -45.40 21.62 12.97
N ARG A 219 -46.23 21.33 11.96
CA ARG A 219 -46.27 20.05 11.27
C ARG A 219 -45.07 19.88 10.33
N PRO A 220 -44.67 18.63 10.03
CA PRO A 220 -43.53 18.31 9.19
C PRO A 220 -43.85 18.46 7.70
N ALA A 221 -42.95 19.05 6.93
CA ALA A 221 -43.04 19.11 5.48
C ALA A 221 -42.60 17.77 4.86
N GLN A 222 -43.58 16.98 4.44
CA GLN A 222 -43.42 15.87 3.51
C GLN A 222 -44.11 16.29 2.20
N GLN A 223 -43.36 16.49 1.12
CA GLN A 223 -43.97 16.57 -0.21
C GLN A 223 -43.17 15.79 -1.27
N ARG A 224 -43.76 14.65 -1.62
CA ARG A 224 -43.54 13.86 -2.82
C ARG A 224 -43.98 14.65 -4.06
N ARG A 225 -43.25 14.53 -5.17
CA ARG A 225 -43.75 14.38 -6.56
C ARG A 225 -42.67 13.60 -7.33
N HIS A 226 -42.81 12.29 -7.57
CA HIS A 226 -43.52 11.62 -8.66
C HIS A 226 -43.25 12.13 -10.09
N ALA A 227 -42.73 11.18 -10.88
CA ALA A 227 -43.07 10.85 -12.26
C ALA A 227 -42.24 11.45 -13.42
N GLY A 228 -41.81 10.55 -14.32
CA GLY A 228 -41.65 10.87 -15.74
C GLY A 228 -40.34 10.42 -16.40
N ARG A 229 -40.16 9.11 -16.62
CA ARG A 229 -39.30 8.61 -17.72
C ARG A 229 -40.08 8.80 -19.04
N PRO A 230 -39.41 9.06 -20.17
CA PRO A 230 -39.39 7.99 -21.17
C PRO A 230 -38.09 7.82 -21.97
N ASP A 231 -38.07 6.65 -22.57
CA ASP A 231 -37.17 5.94 -23.47
C ASP A 231 -36.72 6.72 -24.73
N ARG A 232 -35.46 6.52 -25.15
CA ARG A 232 -35.02 6.66 -26.55
C ARG A 232 -33.96 5.62 -26.89
N ARG A 233 -34.41 4.49 -27.45
CA ARG A 233 -33.63 3.60 -28.32
C ARG A 233 -33.41 4.23 -29.71
N ARG A 234 -32.31 3.80 -30.35
CA ARG A 234 -31.95 3.83 -31.79
C ARG A 234 -31.41 5.15 -32.38
N HIS A 235 -30.12 5.15 -32.67
CA HIS A 235 -29.65 5.15 -34.07
C HIS A 235 -28.25 4.56 -34.17
N GLY A 236 -28.12 3.50 -34.97
CA GLY A 236 -26.84 2.98 -35.41
C GLY A 236 -26.23 3.85 -36.51
N ARG A 237 -24.90 3.96 -36.50
CA ARG A 237 -24.11 4.22 -37.70
C ARG A 237 -22.92 3.28 -37.70
N ARG A 238 -22.99 2.31 -38.60
CA ARG A 238 -21.87 1.55 -39.13
C ARG A 238 -21.04 2.51 -39.98
N HIS A 239 -19.73 2.54 -39.79
CA HIS A 239 -18.79 3.06 -40.80
C HIS A 239 -18.06 1.87 -41.47
N PRO A 240 -17.75 1.98 -42.77
CA PRO A 240 -17.38 0.83 -43.59
C PRO A 240 -15.88 0.51 -43.52
N VAL A 241 -15.62 -0.75 -43.84
CA VAL A 241 -14.34 -1.36 -44.21
C VAL A 241 -13.69 -0.59 -45.36
N GLY A 242 -12.39 -0.31 -45.23
CA GLY A 242 -11.51 0.11 -46.32
C GLY A 242 -10.21 -0.68 -46.25
N ALA A 243 -9.96 -1.47 -47.29
CA ALA A 243 -8.79 -2.31 -47.47
C ALA A 243 -7.71 -1.60 -48.31
N VAL A 244 -6.50 -2.18 -48.29
CA VAL A 244 -5.41 -2.10 -49.30
C VAL A 244 -4.40 -0.95 -49.17
N GLY A 245 -3.12 -1.34 -49.09
CA GLY A 245 -1.96 -0.48 -49.36
C GLY A 245 -0.64 -1.12 -48.93
N ARG A 246 -0.05 -1.95 -49.81
CA ARG A 246 1.34 -2.44 -49.72
C ARG A 246 2.33 -1.27 -49.85
N GLY A 247 3.46 -1.38 -49.16
CA GLY A 247 4.67 -0.57 -49.30
C GLY A 247 5.72 -1.09 -48.33
#